data_AF-A0A368MY63-F1
#
_entry.id   AF-A0A368MY63-F1
#
_cell.length_a   1.000
_cell.length_b   1.000
_cell.length_c   1.000
_cell.angle_alpha   90.00
_cell.angle_beta   90.00
_cell.angle_gamma   90.00
#
_symmetry.space_group_name_H-M   'P 1'
#
loop_
_entity.id
_entity.type
_entity.pdbx_description
1 polymer ?
#
loop_
_entity_poly.entity_id
_entity_poly.type
_entity_poly.pdbx_seq_one_letter_code
_entity_poly.pdbx_strand_id
1 'polypeptide(L)'
;MDMQHFKKVIYDLAQRAGFTVVEFHGPLATPNFFAALMEQRGKEFAVLASINSDWAVVSEFEPSVCELDFIDSADVARELKYCHGIDVISSKVLNGPFVTRSYLSHNDVKYWKPQSLGEALFNWWD
;
A
#
# COMPACT_ATOMS: atom_id res chain seq x y z
N MET A 1 -2.46 6.79 -10.30
CA MET A 1 -2.26 5.38 -10.72
C MET A 1 -3.59 4.80 -11.16
N ASP A 2 -3.62 3.83 -12.09
CA ASP A 2 -4.84 3.07 -12.43
C ASP A 2 -4.67 1.57 -12.14
N MET A 3 -5.78 0.83 -12.17
CA MET A 3 -5.80 -0.61 -11.84
C MET A 3 -4.97 -1.44 -12.83
N GLN A 4 -4.93 -1.06 -14.10
CA GLN A 4 -4.18 -1.83 -15.11
C GLN A 4 -2.68 -1.69 -14.87
N HIS A 5 -2.22 -0.47 -14.58
CA HIS A 5 -0.84 -0.18 -14.22
C HIS A 5 -0.45 -0.89 -12.92
N PHE A 6 -1.30 -0.82 -11.89
CA PHE A 6 -1.07 -1.50 -10.61
C PHE A 6 -0.93 -3.02 -10.80
N LYS A 7 -1.88 -3.66 -11.50
CA LYS A 7 -1.82 -5.10 -11.80
C LYS A 7 -0.55 -5.49 -12.53
N LYS A 8 -0.11 -4.69 -13.50
CA LYS A 8 1.14 -4.94 -14.24
C LYS A 8 2.34 -4.99 -13.29
N VAL A 9 2.50 -3.97 -12.43
CA VAL A 9 3.59 -3.91 -11.45
C VAL A 9 3.56 -5.11 -10.49
N ILE A 10 2.36 -5.47 -10.01
CA ILE A 10 2.19 -6.60 -9.08
C ILE A 10 2.50 -7.95 -9.73
N TYR A 11 2.06 -8.18 -10.98
CA TYR A 11 2.38 -9.44 -11.67
C TYR A 11 3.89 -9.56 -11.97
N ASP A 12 4.54 -8.46 -12.37
CA ASP A 12 5.99 -8.43 -12.58
C ASP A 12 6.75 -8.72 -11.26
N LEU A 13 6.29 -8.15 -10.14
CA LEU A 13 6.81 -8.43 -8.80
C LEU A 13 6.61 -9.91 -8.42
N ALA A 14 5.40 -10.43 -8.59
CA ALA A 14 5.04 -11.80 -8.22
C ALA A 14 5.90 -12.84 -8.95
N GLN A 15 6.08 -12.65 -10.26
CA GLN A 15 6.89 -13.53 -11.10
C GLN A 15 8.35 -13.58 -10.64
N ARG A 16 8.91 -12.44 -10.21
CA ARG A 16 10.33 -12.32 -9.84
C ARG A 16 10.62 -12.82 -8.44
N ALA A 17 9.75 -12.52 -7.49
CA ALA A 17 9.92 -12.89 -6.09
C ALA A 17 9.31 -14.26 -5.75
N GLY A 18 8.66 -14.92 -6.71
CA GLY A 18 8.01 -16.21 -6.51
C GLY A 18 6.79 -16.12 -5.59
N PHE A 19 6.03 -15.04 -5.71
CA PHE A 19 4.76 -14.87 -5.02
C PHE A 19 3.60 -15.32 -5.90
N THR A 20 2.49 -15.69 -5.26
CA THR A 20 1.20 -15.90 -5.92
C THR A 20 0.32 -14.68 -5.68
N VAL A 21 -0.32 -14.18 -6.73
CA VAL A 21 -1.34 -13.14 -6.58
C VAL A 21 -2.69 -13.82 -6.30
N VAL A 22 -3.31 -13.50 -5.17
CA VAL A 22 -4.59 -14.08 -4.75
C VAL A 22 -5.75 -13.23 -5.24
N GLU A 23 -5.73 -11.94 -4.92
CA GLU A 23 -6.83 -11.03 -5.22
C GLU A 23 -6.34 -9.59 -5.40
N PHE A 24 -7.12 -8.78 -6.12
CA PHE A 24 -6.91 -7.34 -6.25
C PHE A 24 -8.11 -6.58 -5.72
N HIS A 25 -7.83 -5.53 -4.97
CA HIS A 25 -8.80 -4.54 -4.50
C HIS A 25 -8.42 -3.18 -5.06
N GLY A 26 -9.38 -2.50 -5.68
CA GLY A 26 -9.18 -1.17 -6.24
C GLY A 26 -9.72 -0.08 -5.35
N PRO A 27 -9.26 1.17 -5.54
CA PRO A 27 -9.92 2.30 -4.93
C PRO A 27 -11.34 2.42 -5.49
N LEU A 28 -12.31 2.60 -4.60
CA LEU A 28 -13.70 2.97 -4.96
C LEU A 28 -13.90 4.45 -4.57
N ALA A 29 -15.08 4.83 -4.07
CA ALA A 29 -15.21 6.09 -3.32
C ALA A 29 -14.27 6.06 -2.10
N THR A 30 -14.25 4.93 -1.41
CA THR A 30 -13.30 4.55 -0.36
C THR A 30 -12.95 3.06 -0.53
N PRO A 31 -11.71 2.61 -0.34
CA PRO A 31 -10.50 3.35 0.09
C PRO A 31 -9.81 4.17 -1.02
N ASN A 32 -8.83 4.98 -0.63
CA ASN A 32 -8.00 5.80 -1.52
C ASN A 32 -6.76 5.07 -2.10
N PHE A 33 -6.72 3.75 -2.03
CA PHE A 33 -5.58 2.95 -2.44
C PHE A 33 -5.97 1.65 -3.14
N PHE A 34 -5.02 1.11 -3.88
CA PHE A 34 -5.05 -0.23 -4.46
C PHE A 34 -4.40 -1.22 -3.48
N ALA A 35 -4.92 -2.44 -3.39
CA ALA A 35 -4.29 -3.53 -2.66
C ALA A 35 -4.22 -4.78 -3.53
N ALA A 36 -3.10 -5.50 -3.44
CA ALA A 36 -2.97 -6.84 -3.99
C ALA A 36 -2.68 -7.79 -2.84
N LEU A 37 -3.57 -8.76 -2.62
CA LEU A 37 -3.35 -9.85 -1.70
C LEU A 37 -2.42 -10.87 -2.36
N MET A 38 -1.35 -11.20 -1.66
CA MET A 38 -0.23 -12.01 -2.14
C MET A 38 0.00 -13.16 -1.19
N GLU A 39 0.48 -14.29 -1.72
CA GLU A 39 0.89 -15.43 -0.92
C GLU A 39 2.33 -15.84 -1.23
N GLN A 40 3.09 -16.18 -0.19
CA GLN A 40 4.38 -16.86 -0.31
C GLN A 40 4.46 -18.01 0.69
N ARG A 41 4.57 -19.25 0.19
CA ARG A 41 4.74 -20.46 1.02
C ARG A 41 3.65 -20.59 2.10
N GLY A 42 2.39 -20.31 1.75
CA GLY A 42 1.25 -20.37 2.68
C GLY A 42 1.17 -19.23 3.69
N LYS A 43 1.96 -18.16 3.54
CA LYS A 43 1.80 -16.91 4.29
C LYS A 43 1.25 -15.83 3.38
N GLU A 44 0.18 -15.20 3.82
CA GLU A 44 -0.42 -14.07 3.11
C GLU A 44 0.21 -12.75 3.56
N PHE A 45 0.14 -11.76 2.68
CA PHE A 45 0.47 -10.35 2.91
C PHE A 45 -0.16 -9.52 1.80
N ALA A 46 -0.21 -8.20 1.94
CA ALA A 46 -0.65 -7.35 0.82
C ALA A 46 0.36 -6.26 0.48
N VAL A 47 0.42 -5.95 -0.82
CA VAL A 47 1.14 -4.80 -1.35
C VAL A 47 0.13 -3.71 -1.66
N LEU A 48 0.35 -2.52 -1.11
CA LEU A 48 -0.52 -1.37 -1.25
C LEU A 48 0.11 -0.33 -2.18
N ALA A 49 -0.73 0.37 -2.94
CA ALA A 49 -0.36 1.58 -3.66
C ALA A 49 -1.43 2.67 -3.49
N SER A 50 -1.07 3.84 -2.98
CA SER A 50 -2.01 4.96 -2.89
C SER A 50 -2.32 5.52 -4.29
N ILE A 51 -3.43 6.23 -4.44
CA ILE A 51 -3.72 6.97 -5.69
C ILE A 51 -2.62 7.97 -6.07
N ASN A 52 -1.86 8.43 -5.07
CA ASN A 52 -0.72 9.34 -5.18
C ASN A 52 0.63 8.62 -5.36
N SER A 53 0.62 7.30 -5.61
CA SER A 53 1.79 6.47 -5.89
C SER A 53 2.75 6.25 -4.70
N ASP A 54 2.23 6.27 -3.47
CA ASP A 54 2.95 5.76 -2.30
C ASP A 54 2.79 4.26 -2.19
N TRP A 55 3.85 3.53 -1.87
CA TRP A 55 3.84 2.07 -1.79
C TRP A 55 4.19 1.57 -0.40
N ALA A 56 3.47 0.55 0.04
CA ALA A 56 3.64 -0.07 1.35
C ALA A 56 3.34 -1.57 1.30
N VAL A 57 3.71 -2.27 2.36
CA VAL A 57 3.39 -3.69 2.57
C VAL A 57 2.71 -3.84 3.92
N VAL A 58 1.69 -4.67 3.99
CA VAL A 58 0.98 -5.01 5.23
C VAL A 58 0.96 -6.52 5.44
N SER A 59 0.95 -6.94 6.70
CA SER A 59 0.97 -8.37 7.09
C SER A 59 -0.30 -9.09 6.66
N GLU A 60 -1.44 -8.42 6.73
CA GLU A 60 -2.75 -8.94 6.35
C GLU A 60 -3.57 -7.81 5.72
N PHE A 61 -4.55 -8.15 4.90
CA PHE A 61 -5.48 -7.19 4.33
C PHE A 61 -6.88 -7.77 4.27
N GLU A 62 -7.77 -7.19 5.08
CA GLU A 62 -9.18 -7.50 5.11
C GLU A 62 -9.94 -6.19 4.82
N PRO A 63 -10.60 -6.05 3.64
CA PRO A 63 -11.26 -4.81 3.25
C PRO A 63 -12.29 -4.28 4.25
N SER A 64 -12.89 -5.16 5.06
CA SER A 64 -13.86 -4.80 6.09
C SER A 64 -13.23 -4.33 7.41
N VAL A 65 -11.93 -4.56 7.60
CA VAL A 65 -11.16 -4.14 8.78
C VAL A 65 -10.31 -2.93 8.37
N CYS A 66 -10.74 -1.74 8.77
CA CYS A 66 -10.07 -0.47 8.45
C CYS A 66 -8.77 -0.24 9.24
N GLU A 67 -7.98 -1.28 9.44
CA GLU A 67 -6.70 -1.24 10.15
C GLU A 67 -5.63 -1.90 9.27
N LEU A 68 -4.44 -1.29 9.23
CA LEU A 68 -3.33 -1.74 8.39
C LEU A 68 -2.09 -1.97 9.27
N ASP A 69 -1.65 -3.21 9.36
CA ASP A 69 -0.42 -3.57 10.06
C ASP A 69 0.76 -3.57 9.08
N PHE A 70 1.44 -2.42 9.01
CA PHE A 70 2.55 -2.21 8.07
C PHE A 70 3.79 -3.02 8.45
N ILE A 71 4.35 -3.73 7.47
CA ILE A 71 5.56 -4.53 7.60
C ILE A 71 6.62 -4.16 6.56
N ASP A 72 7.86 -4.54 6.82
CA ASP A 72 8.94 -4.42 5.85
C ASP A 72 9.17 -5.75 5.14
N SER A 73 9.19 -5.72 3.81
CA SER A 73 9.58 -6.87 2.98
C SER A 73 10.75 -6.49 2.07
N ALA A 74 11.92 -7.03 2.37
CA ALA A 74 13.14 -6.76 1.62
C ALA A 74 13.03 -7.23 0.17
N ASP A 75 12.36 -8.36 -0.08
CA ASP A 75 12.14 -8.86 -1.44
C ASP A 75 11.22 -7.93 -2.22
N VAL A 76 10.09 -7.49 -1.64
CA VAL A 76 9.18 -6.55 -2.30
C VAL A 76 9.89 -5.22 -2.59
N ALA A 77 10.56 -4.64 -1.60
CA ALA A 77 11.25 -3.37 -1.76
C ALA A 77 12.37 -3.45 -2.82
N ARG A 78 13.16 -4.54 -2.83
CA ARG A 78 14.23 -4.74 -3.81
C ARG A 78 13.68 -4.87 -5.22
N GLU A 79 12.70 -5.74 -5.45
CA GLU A 79 12.20 -6.01 -6.80
C GLU A 79 11.42 -4.82 -7.38
N LEU A 80 10.61 -4.13 -6.56
CA LEU A 80 9.91 -2.92 -7.01
C LEU A 80 10.87 -1.79 -7.35
N LYS A 81 11.94 -1.61 -6.55
CA LYS A 81 12.96 -0.62 -6.86
C LYS A 81 13.71 -0.96 -8.15
N TYR A 82 14.11 -2.21 -8.31
CA TYR A 82 14.88 -2.66 -9.45
C TYR A 82 14.09 -2.61 -10.77
N CYS A 83 12.82 -3.02 -10.76
CA CYS A 83 12.02 -3.15 -11.98
C CYS A 83 11.28 -1.87 -12.37
N HIS A 84 10.87 -1.08 -11.37
CA HIS A 84 9.96 0.04 -11.58
C HIS A 84 10.48 1.37 -11.00
N GLY A 85 11.64 1.37 -10.33
CA GLY A 85 12.17 2.55 -9.65
C GLY A 85 11.37 2.97 -8.42
N ILE A 86 10.45 2.11 -7.94
CA ILE A 86 9.51 2.39 -6.86
C ILE A 86 10.20 2.20 -5.50
N ASP A 87 10.11 3.21 -4.64
CA ASP A 87 10.54 3.13 -3.25
C ASP A 87 9.36 2.74 -2.36
N VAL A 88 9.48 1.59 -1.69
CA VAL A 88 8.50 1.14 -0.69
C VAL A 88 8.80 1.85 0.62
N ILE A 89 7.79 2.51 1.19
CA ILE A 89 7.93 3.22 2.47
C ILE A 89 8.02 2.17 3.58
N SER A 90 8.99 2.32 4.48
CA SER A 90 9.16 1.37 5.56
C SER A 90 8.05 1.48 6.61
N SER A 91 7.75 0.35 7.25
CA SER A 91 6.82 0.26 8.38
C SER A 91 7.11 1.30 9.46
N LYS A 92 8.39 1.52 9.78
CA LYS A 92 8.84 2.51 10.77
C LYS A 92 8.42 3.94 10.39
N VAL A 93 8.48 4.29 9.11
CA VAL A 93 8.09 5.63 8.63
C VAL A 93 6.57 5.75 8.58
N LEU A 94 5.87 4.69 8.14
CA LEU A 94 4.41 4.67 8.07
C LEU A 94 3.77 4.75 9.45
N ASN A 95 4.30 4.02 10.43
CA ASN A 95 3.86 4.04 11.83
C ASN A 95 4.39 5.25 12.62
N GLY A 96 5.23 6.08 12.00
CA GLY A 96 5.75 7.30 12.61
C GLY A 96 4.69 8.40 12.69
N PRO A 97 4.96 9.49 13.45
CA PRO A 97 4.06 10.62 13.56
C PRO A 97 3.65 11.17 12.19
N PHE A 98 2.38 11.55 12.06
CA PHE A 98 1.90 12.17 10.83
C PHE A 98 2.70 13.43 10.48
N VAL A 99 3.24 13.44 9.26
CA VAL A 99 3.85 14.61 8.62
C VAL A 99 3.13 14.86 7.32
N THR A 100 2.58 16.07 7.16
CA THR A 100 1.82 16.43 5.97
C THR A 100 2.67 16.38 4.71
N ARG A 101 2.01 16.09 3.59
CA ARG A 101 2.60 16.12 2.25
C ARG A 101 1.82 17.11 1.39
N SER A 102 2.48 17.69 0.40
CA SER A 102 1.92 18.78 -0.41
C SER A 102 0.64 18.42 -1.16
N TYR A 103 0.43 17.14 -1.47
CA TYR A 103 -0.75 16.62 -2.16
C TYR A 103 -1.89 16.22 -1.22
N LEU A 104 -1.69 16.23 0.10
CA LEU A 104 -2.76 15.94 1.04
C LEU A 104 -3.66 17.17 1.24
N SER A 105 -4.97 16.95 1.21
CA SER A 105 -5.97 17.99 1.46
C SER A 105 -5.88 18.47 2.91
N HIS A 106 -5.73 19.77 3.10
CA HIS A 106 -5.71 20.38 4.43
C HIS A 106 -7.04 20.19 5.17
N ASN A 107 -8.16 20.16 4.44
CA ASN A 107 -9.47 19.94 5.03
C ASN A 107 -9.61 18.50 5.52
N ASP A 108 -9.16 17.52 4.73
CA ASP A 108 -9.24 16.11 5.06
C ASP A 108 -8.36 15.81 6.29
N VAL A 109 -7.13 16.33 6.29
CA VAL A 109 -6.21 16.20 7.44
C VAL A 109 -6.82 16.81 8.71
N LYS A 110 -7.46 17.98 8.61
CA LYS A 110 -8.10 18.65 9.75
C LYS A 110 -9.32 17.88 10.27
N TYR A 111 -10.08 17.26 9.37
CA TYR A 111 -11.29 16.52 9.69
C TYR A 111 -10.96 15.14 10.27
N TRP A 112 -10.17 14.35 9.56
CA TRP A 112 -9.84 12.96 9.89
C TRP A 112 -8.74 12.82 10.95
N LYS A 113 -7.87 13.83 11.09
CA LYS A 113 -6.82 13.89 12.14
C LYS A 113 -5.97 12.60 12.22
N PRO A 114 -5.30 12.21 11.12
CA PRO A 114 -4.42 11.03 11.14
C PRO A 114 -3.34 11.19 12.21
N GLN A 115 -3.07 10.11 12.94
CA GLN A 115 -2.03 10.06 13.95
C GLN A 115 -0.69 9.63 13.34
N SER A 116 -0.75 8.78 12.32
CA SER A 116 0.42 8.25 11.61
C SER A 116 0.46 8.67 10.14
N LEU A 117 1.64 8.56 9.52
CA LEU A 117 1.75 8.78 8.07
C LEU A 117 0.97 7.71 7.29
N GLY A 118 0.98 6.46 7.75
CA GLY A 118 0.27 5.34 7.13
C GLY A 118 -1.24 5.62 7.03
N GLU A 119 -1.86 6.06 8.13
CA GLU A 119 -3.28 6.48 8.14
C GLU A 119 -3.57 7.60 7.14
N ALA A 120 -2.66 8.56 6.99
CA ALA A 120 -2.85 9.66 6.05
C ALA A 120 -2.73 9.24 4.58
N LEU A 121 -1.90 8.23 4.30
CA LEU A 121 -1.62 7.78 2.92
C LEU A 121 -2.57 6.68 2.45
N PHE A 122 -3.00 5.79 3.35
CA PHE A 122 -3.82 4.62 3.06
C PHE A 122 -5.04 4.62 3.96
N ASN A 123 -6.19 5.07 3.45
CA ASN A 123 -7.40 5.20 4.27
C ASN A 123 -8.69 4.91 3.50
N TRP A 124 -9.76 4.77 4.28
CA TRP A 124 -11.15 4.59 3.86
C TRP A 124 -11.99 5.86 4.09
N TRP A 125 -11.37 7.03 3.99
CA TRP A 125 -12.04 8.30 4.22
C TRP A 125 -12.92 8.68 3.03
N ASP A 126 -14.14 9.10 3.33
CA ASP A 126 -15.19 9.52 2.38
C ASP A 126 -15.01 10.97 1.89
#